data_AF-A0A655J4T9-F1
#
_entry.id   AF-A0A655J4T9-F1
#
_cell.length_a   1.000
_cell.length_b   1.000
_cell.length_c   1.000
_cell.angle_alpha   90.00
_cell.angle_beta   90.00
_cell.angle_gamma   90.00
#
_symmetry.space_group_name_H-M   'P 1'
#
loop_
_entity.id
_entity.type
_entity.pdbx_description
1 polymer ?
#
loop_
_entity_poly.entity_id
_entity_poly.type
_entity_poly.pdbx_seq_one_letter_code
_entity_poly.pdbx_strand_id
1 'polypeptide(L)'
;MAGAEAEALALTAQRIEAETEELRTALGAGGTGKGTGAALRGATGAMKDLERRQKSRQTRASRDALDRALIDLATYFRDALLVAAHAGGVRANHPDMADRVAALAAHAPPERRSASGQRQTEVRRRCHGRHHRPGTAVATAANLGGPARLP
;
A
#
# COMPACT_ATOMS: atom_id res chain seq x y z
N MET A 1 4.92 -9.18 2.73
CA MET A 1 4.09 -7.97 2.50
C MET A 1 4.34 -6.90 3.57
N ALA A 2 4.46 -7.24 4.86
CA ALA A 2 4.70 -6.25 5.92
C ALA A 2 5.97 -5.37 5.76
N GLY A 3 7.04 -5.86 5.13
CA GLY A 3 8.28 -5.08 4.95
C GLY A 3 8.17 -3.93 3.93
N ALA A 4 7.53 -4.16 2.79
CA ALA A 4 7.40 -3.17 1.73
C ALA A 4 6.54 -1.96 2.14
N GLU A 5 5.50 -2.20 2.96
CA GLU A 5 4.66 -1.14 3.52
C GLU A 5 5.42 -0.32 4.56
N ALA A 6 6.19 -0.97 5.44
CA ALA A 6 6.97 -0.31 6.48
C ALA A 6 8.08 0.59 5.90
N GLU A 7 8.79 0.12 4.86
CA GLU A 7 9.82 0.91 4.16
C GLU A 7 9.23 2.11 3.42
N ALA A 8 8.09 1.92 2.73
CA ALA A 8 7.39 3.03 2.06
C ALA A 8 6.88 4.07 3.08
N LEU A 9 6.42 3.64 4.25
CA LEU A 9 6.01 4.52 5.35
C LEU A 9 7.20 5.28 5.95
N ALA A 10 8.33 4.63 6.15
CA ALA A 10 9.54 5.27 6.69
C ALA A 10 10.09 6.34 5.74
N LEU A 11 10.16 6.06 4.44
CA LEU A 11 10.62 7.01 3.42
C LEU A 11 9.68 8.22 3.28
N THR A 12 8.37 8.00 3.42
CA THR A 12 7.39 9.09 3.39
C THR A 12 7.42 9.94 4.66
N ALA A 13 7.69 9.34 5.83
CA ALA A 13 7.82 10.06 7.09
C ALA A 13 9.03 11.02 7.08
N GLN A 14 10.20 10.55 6.62
CA GLN A 14 11.40 11.40 6.52
C GLN A 14 11.18 12.62 5.59
N ARG A 15 10.48 12.42 4.47
CA ARG A 15 10.12 13.52 3.55
C ARG A 15 9.14 14.51 4.17
N ILE A 16 8.18 14.04 4.97
CA ILE A 16 7.23 14.91 5.68
C ILE A 16 7.95 15.80 6.69
N GLU A 17 8.89 15.24 7.43
CA GLU A 17 9.68 15.98 8.42
C GLU A 17 10.50 17.09 7.76
N ALA A 18 11.21 16.78 6.67
CA ALA A 18 11.97 17.77 5.90
C ALA A 18 11.10 18.91 5.35
N GLU A 19 9.97 18.61 4.70
CA GLU A 19 9.05 19.64 4.18
C GLU A 19 8.48 20.54 5.29
N THR A 20 8.28 19.98 6.49
CA THR A 20 7.72 20.72 7.63
C THR A 20 8.77 21.67 8.23
N GLU A 21 10.03 21.23 8.33
CA GLU A 21 11.15 22.08 8.78
C GLU A 21 11.47 23.20 7.78
N GLU A 22 11.44 22.92 6.48
CA GLU A 22 11.58 23.94 5.44
C GLU A 22 10.48 25.01 5.54
N LEU A 23 9.22 24.59 5.74
CA LEU A 23 8.10 25.52 5.89
C LEU A 23 8.20 26.34 7.19
N ARG A 24 8.62 25.73 8.31
CA ARG A 24 8.85 26.46 9.57
C ARG A 24 9.94 27.52 9.41
N THR A 25 11.02 27.18 8.72
CA THR A 25 12.13 28.10 8.42
C THR A 25 11.64 29.26 7.54
N ALA A 26 10.89 28.98 6.47
CA ALA A 26 10.35 29.99 5.56
C ALA A 26 9.30 30.92 6.23
N LEU A 27 8.55 30.42 7.21
CA LEU A 27 7.57 31.19 7.98
C LEU A 27 8.21 32.08 9.07
N GLY A 28 9.54 32.07 9.19
CA GLY A 28 10.28 33.00 10.04
C GLY A 28 10.45 32.52 11.47
N ALA A 29 10.56 31.20 11.71
CA ALA A 29 10.86 30.61 13.02
C ALA A 29 12.21 31.04 13.67
N GLY A 30 12.88 32.08 13.14
CA GLY A 30 14.09 32.70 13.69
C GLY A 30 14.15 34.23 13.60
N GLY A 31 13.08 34.94 13.19
CA GLY A 31 13.10 36.40 13.03
C GLY A 31 12.41 37.14 14.18
N THR A 32 13.13 37.87 15.03
CA THR A 32 12.55 38.71 16.10
C THR A 32 12.25 40.13 15.58
N GLY A 33 11.14 40.33 14.84
CA GLY A 33 10.75 41.63 14.29
C GLY A 33 9.26 41.98 14.46
N LYS A 34 8.91 43.27 14.41
CA LYS A 34 7.55 43.84 14.66
C LYS A 34 6.42 43.29 13.75
N GLY A 35 6.74 42.51 12.72
CA GLY A 35 5.81 41.85 11.80
C GLY A 35 5.49 40.37 12.11
N THR A 36 6.12 39.78 13.14
CA THR A 36 5.97 38.34 13.49
C THR A 36 4.56 37.95 13.91
N GLY A 37 3.78 38.88 14.48
CA GLY A 37 2.40 38.60 14.90
C GLY A 37 1.42 38.33 13.74
N ALA A 38 1.68 38.87 12.55
CA ALA A 38 0.91 38.57 11.34
C ALA A 38 1.44 37.27 10.67
N ALA A 39 2.76 37.06 10.69
CA ALA A 39 3.40 35.83 10.23
C ALA A 39 2.95 34.60 11.05
N LEU A 40 2.81 34.71 12.38
CA LEU A 40 2.33 33.62 13.25
C LEU A 40 0.89 33.17 12.95
N ARG A 41 0.00 34.12 12.62
CA ARG A 41 -1.40 33.82 12.28
C ARG A 41 -1.53 33.16 10.90
N GLY A 42 -0.72 33.58 9.92
CA GLY A 42 -0.63 32.91 8.61
C GLY A 42 0.10 31.56 8.67
N ALA A 43 1.09 31.42 9.54
CA ALA A 43 1.90 30.22 9.72
C ALA A 43 1.07 29.01 10.18
N THR A 44 0.11 29.21 11.08
CA THR A 44 -0.75 28.13 11.58
C THR A 44 -1.66 27.58 10.47
N GLY A 45 -2.17 28.43 9.58
CA GLY A 45 -2.96 28.01 8.41
C GLY A 45 -2.12 27.28 7.37
N ALA A 46 -0.94 27.83 7.05
CA ALA A 46 0.01 27.23 6.12
C ALA A 46 0.49 25.83 6.57
N MET A 47 0.76 25.65 7.87
CA MET A 47 1.12 24.35 8.45
C MET A 47 -0.04 23.34 8.35
N LYS A 48 -1.28 23.75 8.66
CA LYS A 48 -2.46 22.87 8.54
C LYS A 48 -2.74 22.47 7.08
N ASP A 49 -2.57 23.39 6.15
CA ASP A 49 -2.74 23.09 4.72
C ASP A 49 -1.63 22.18 4.19
N LEU A 50 -0.38 22.35 4.67
CA LEU A 50 0.73 21.44 4.35
C LEU A 50 0.44 20.03 4.88
N GLU A 51 0.04 19.89 6.14
CA GLU A 51 -0.33 18.61 6.75
C GLU A 51 -1.46 17.93 5.97
N ARG A 52 -2.50 18.68 5.57
CA ARG A 52 -3.61 18.15 4.75
C ARG A 52 -3.11 17.61 3.41
N ARG A 53 -2.19 18.32 2.76
CA ARG A 53 -1.60 17.90 1.47
C ARG A 53 -0.72 16.66 1.67
N GLN A 54 0.12 16.63 2.70
CA GLN A 54 0.97 15.49 3.05
C GLN A 54 0.14 14.24 3.36
N LYS A 55 -0.89 14.36 4.19
CA LYS A 55 -1.82 13.26 4.51
C LYS A 55 -2.54 12.73 3.28
N SER A 56 -2.92 13.62 2.36
CA SER A 56 -3.52 13.24 1.08
C SER A 56 -2.53 12.49 0.17
N ARG A 57 -1.25 12.91 0.13
CA ARG A 57 -0.19 12.21 -0.61
C ARG A 57 0.12 10.85 -0.01
N GLN A 58 0.28 10.76 1.31
CA GLN A 58 0.54 9.52 2.03
C GLN A 58 -0.59 8.50 1.86
N THR A 59 -1.84 8.97 1.86
CA THR A 59 -3.01 8.11 1.62
C THR A 59 -3.00 7.53 0.20
N ARG A 60 -2.54 8.28 -0.81
CA ARG A 60 -2.39 7.77 -2.18
C ARG A 60 -1.21 6.82 -2.31
N ALA A 61 -0.06 7.19 -1.78
CA ALA A 61 1.15 6.36 -1.81
C ALA A 61 0.94 5.00 -1.12
N SER A 62 0.26 4.96 0.04
CA SER A 62 -0.05 3.71 0.72
C SER A 62 -1.03 2.84 -0.07
N ARG A 63 -2.05 3.44 -0.70
CA ARG A 63 -2.97 2.70 -1.59
C ARG A 63 -2.27 2.13 -2.82
N ASP A 64 -1.37 2.89 -3.45
CA ASP A 64 -0.64 2.43 -4.63
C ASP A 64 0.36 1.32 -4.28
N ALA A 65 0.98 1.38 -3.10
CA ALA A 65 1.83 0.30 -2.58
C ALA A 65 1.03 -0.98 -2.31
N LEU A 66 -0.13 -0.85 -1.67
CA LEU A 66 -1.06 -1.96 -1.44
C LEU A 66 -1.56 -2.56 -2.77
N ASP A 67 -1.91 -1.74 -3.75
CA ASP A 67 -2.36 -2.21 -5.08
C ASP A 67 -1.29 -3.04 -5.78
N ARG A 68 -0.02 -2.58 -5.76
CA ARG A 68 1.11 -3.33 -6.30
C ARG A 68 1.28 -4.68 -5.60
N ALA A 69 1.27 -4.69 -4.27
CA ALA A 69 1.39 -5.94 -3.51
C ALA A 69 0.25 -6.94 -3.81
N LEU A 70 -0.99 -6.44 -3.99
CA LEU A 70 -2.13 -7.28 -4.37
C LEU A 70 -2.02 -7.83 -5.79
N ILE A 71 -1.49 -7.05 -6.74
CA ILE A 71 -1.24 -7.50 -8.11
C ILE A 71 -0.16 -8.57 -8.15
N ASP A 72 0.96 -8.37 -7.44
CA ASP A 72 2.05 -9.36 -7.36
C ASP A 72 1.53 -10.69 -6.79
N LEU A 73 0.70 -10.62 -5.75
CA LEU A 73 0.10 -11.81 -5.16
C LEU A 73 -0.91 -12.50 -6.11
N ALA A 74 -1.73 -11.74 -6.84
CA ALA A 74 -2.65 -12.32 -7.83
C ALA A 74 -1.91 -12.99 -8.99
N THR A 75 -0.82 -12.38 -9.46
CA THR A 75 0.01 -12.91 -10.54
C THR A 75 0.84 -14.11 -10.08
N TYR A 76 1.24 -14.19 -8.81
CA TYR A 76 1.81 -15.39 -8.21
C TYR A 76 0.84 -16.59 -8.23
N PHE A 77 -0.44 -16.39 -7.89
CA PHE A 77 -1.46 -17.44 -8.00
C PHE A 77 -1.70 -17.88 -9.45
N ARG A 78 -1.66 -16.94 -10.41
CA ARG A 78 -1.73 -17.24 -11.85
C ARG A 78 -0.57 -18.14 -12.27
N ASP A 79 0.65 -17.80 -11.90
CA ASP A 79 1.84 -18.58 -12.26
C ASP A 79 1.75 -20.00 -11.64
N ALA A 80 1.23 -20.14 -10.42
CA ALA A 80 1.02 -21.45 -9.80
C ALA A 80 -0.02 -22.30 -10.54
N LEU A 81 -1.05 -21.68 -11.12
CA LEU A 81 -2.02 -22.38 -11.98
C LEU A 81 -1.37 -22.81 -13.31
N LEU A 82 -0.52 -21.97 -13.91
CA LEU A 82 0.19 -22.30 -15.14
C LEU A 82 1.15 -23.48 -14.96
N VAL A 83 1.88 -23.52 -13.83
CA VAL A 83 2.76 -24.63 -13.48
C VAL A 83 1.98 -25.92 -13.29
N ALA A 84 0.88 -25.90 -12.54
CA ALA A 84 0.06 -27.11 -12.36
C ALA A 84 -0.59 -27.61 -13.66
N ALA A 85 -0.95 -26.69 -14.57
CA ALA A 85 -1.50 -27.03 -15.88
C ALA A 85 -0.45 -27.52 -16.88
N HIS A 86 0.84 -27.59 -16.51
CA HIS A 86 1.95 -27.93 -17.41
C HIS A 86 1.94 -27.09 -18.70
N ALA A 87 1.50 -25.83 -18.61
CA ALA A 87 1.37 -24.94 -19.75
C ALA A 87 2.74 -24.39 -20.17
N GLY A 88 3.55 -25.23 -20.83
CA GLY A 88 4.96 -24.98 -21.19
C GLY A 88 5.24 -23.87 -22.22
N GLY A 89 4.32 -22.93 -22.42
CA GLY A 89 4.46 -21.82 -23.38
C GLY A 89 4.15 -20.43 -22.82
N VAL A 90 3.73 -20.32 -21.55
CA VAL A 90 3.40 -19.02 -20.95
C VAL A 90 4.54 -18.58 -20.04
N ARG A 91 5.17 -17.44 -20.36
CA ARG A 91 6.20 -16.85 -19.51
C ARG A 91 5.61 -16.50 -18.14
N ALA A 92 6.24 -17.01 -17.08
CA ALA A 92 5.90 -16.66 -15.71
C ALA A 92 6.18 -15.17 -15.47
N ASN A 93 5.34 -14.52 -14.66
CA ASN A 93 5.56 -13.14 -14.24
C ASN A 93 6.64 -13.04 -13.17
N HIS A 94 6.79 -14.08 -12.35
CA HIS A 94 7.81 -14.18 -11.30
C HIS A 94 8.77 -15.36 -11.54
N PRO A 95 9.70 -15.24 -12.51
CA PRO A 95 10.67 -16.31 -12.79
C PRO A 95 11.62 -16.57 -11.63
N ASP A 96 11.89 -15.57 -10.79
CA ASP A 96 12.70 -15.62 -9.57
C ASP A 96 12.02 -16.39 -8.42
N MET A 97 10.70 -16.57 -8.48
CA MET A 97 9.91 -17.27 -7.46
C MET A 97 9.48 -18.68 -7.90
N ALA A 98 10.10 -19.23 -8.94
CA ALA A 98 9.69 -20.50 -9.56
C ALA A 98 9.52 -21.66 -8.56
N ASP A 99 10.46 -21.82 -7.62
CA ASP A 99 10.39 -22.89 -6.60
C ASP A 99 9.19 -22.72 -5.65
N ARG A 100 8.89 -21.48 -5.26
CA ARG A 100 7.75 -21.16 -4.40
C ARG A 100 6.43 -21.37 -5.14
N VAL A 101 6.38 -20.96 -6.41
CA VAL A 101 5.24 -21.18 -7.31
C VAL A 101 4.96 -22.68 -7.46
N ALA A 102 6.01 -23.50 -7.66
CA ALA A 102 5.89 -24.95 -7.75
C ALA A 102 5.38 -25.58 -6.45
N ALA A 103 5.91 -25.14 -5.30
CA ALA A 103 5.42 -25.59 -3.99
C ALA A 103 3.93 -25.24 -3.78
N LEU A 104 3.52 -24.01 -4.10
CA LEU A 104 2.11 -23.61 -4.03
C LEU A 104 1.24 -24.44 -4.97
N ALA A 105 1.75 -24.76 -6.17
CA ALA A 105 1.05 -25.58 -7.14
C ALA A 105 0.81 -27.01 -6.65
N ALA A 106 1.75 -27.57 -5.88
CA ALA A 106 1.65 -28.90 -5.28
C ALA A 106 0.73 -28.94 -4.05
N HIS A 107 0.70 -27.89 -3.23
CA HIS A 107 0.01 -27.92 -1.94
C HIS A 107 -1.49 -27.59 -1.97
N ALA A 108 -1.98 -26.90 -3.00
CA ALA A 108 -3.38 -26.47 -3.06
C ALA A 108 -4.10 -27.01 -4.31
N PRO A 109 -5.33 -27.52 -4.19
CA PRO A 109 -6.13 -27.88 -5.36
C PRO A 109 -6.41 -26.65 -6.23
N PRO A 110 -6.58 -26.83 -7.56
CA PRO A 110 -6.68 -25.73 -8.50
C PRO A 110 -7.84 -24.77 -8.19
N GLU A 111 -8.96 -25.28 -7.70
CA GLU A 111 -10.13 -24.49 -7.29
C GLU A 111 -9.84 -23.55 -6.11
N ARG A 112 -9.06 -24.00 -5.12
CA ARG A 112 -8.68 -23.15 -3.99
C ARG A 112 -7.72 -22.05 -4.43
N ARG A 113 -6.81 -22.34 -5.36
CA ARG A 113 -5.88 -21.33 -5.91
C ARG A 113 -6.61 -20.28 -6.74
N SER A 114 -7.53 -20.68 -7.62
CA SER A 114 -8.32 -19.75 -8.41
C SER A 114 -9.25 -18.91 -7.55
N ALA A 115 -9.90 -19.50 -6.54
CA ALA A 115 -10.73 -18.78 -5.58
C ALA A 115 -9.92 -17.75 -4.77
N SER A 116 -8.72 -18.11 -4.31
CA SER A 116 -7.81 -17.16 -3.63
C SER A 116 -7.39 -16.02 -4.55
N GLY A 117 -7.01 -16.30 -5.80
CA GLY A 117 -6.66 -15.26 -6.79
C GLY A 117 -7.83 -14.30 -7.07
N GLN A 118 -9.04 -14.82 -7.23
CA GLN A 118 -10.25 -14.00 -7.43
C GLN A 118 -10.57 -13.12 -6.22
N ARG A 119 -10.40 -13.63 -5.00
CA ARG A 119 -10.55 -12.83 -3.77
C ARG A 119 -9.59 -11.65 -3.76
N GLN A 120 -8.33 -11.85 -4.16
CA GLN A 120 -7.36 -10.73 -4.23
C GLN A 120 -7.75 -9.67 -5.25
N THR A 121 -8.26 -10.06 -6.42
CA THR A 121 -8.77 -9.10 -7.40
C THR A 121 -10.00 -8.32 -6.91
N GLU A 122 -10.87 -8.94 -6.11
CA GLU A 122 -12.02 -8.29 -5.51
C GLU A 122 -11.60 -7.31 -4.40
N VAL A 123 -10.68 -7.70 -3.52
CA VAL A 123 -10.08 -6.81 -2.51
C VAL A 123 -9.46 -5.58 -3.18
N ARG A 124 -8.73 -5.79 -4.29
CA ARG A 124 -8.16 -4.72 -5.10
C ARG A 124 -9.22 -3.76 -5.63
N ARG A 125 -10.30 -4.27 -6.23
CA ARG A 125 -11.42 -3.45 -6.72
C ARG A 125 -12.03 -2.60 -5.60
N ARG A 126 -12.15 -3.14 -4.39
CA ARG A 126 -12.64 -2.41 -3.21
C ARG A 126 -11.66 -1.34 -2.73
N CYS A 127 -10.36 -1.59 -2.80
CA CYS A 127 -9.34 -0.59 -2.48
C CYS A 127 -9.34 0.59 -3.47
N HIS A 128 -9.71 0.34 -4.73
CA HIS A 128 -9.83 1.34 -5.78
C HIS A 128 -11.21 2.04 -5.82
N GLY A 129 -12.26 1.38 -5.32
CA GLY A 129 -13.62 1.90 -5.17
C GLY A 129 -13.70 3.02 -4.12
N ARG A 130 -14.22 4.17 -4.53
CA ARG A 130 -14.42 5.44 -3.80
C ARG A 130 -14.26 5.39 -2.26
N HIS A 131 -13.35 6.24 -1.78
CA HIS A 131 -13.35 6.90 -0.44
C HIS A 131 -13.03 6.08 0.81
N HIS A 132 -12.59 4.82 0.73
CA HIS A 132 -12.15 4.11 1.94
C HIS A 132 -10.77 4.54 2.43
N ARG A 133 -10.69 5.06 3.66
CA ARG A 133 -9.41 5.33 4.34
C ARG A 133 -8.56 4.04 4.34
N PRO A 134 -7.25 4.12 4.04
CA PRO A 134 -6.39 2.93 3.88
C PRO A 134 -6.45 1.98 5.08
N GLY A 135 -6.64 2.50 6.30
CA GLY A 135 -6.81 1.67 7.51
C GLY A 135 -8.01 0.73 7.51
N THR A 136 -9.11 1.07 6.81
CA THR A 136 -10.28 0.17 6.71
C THR A 136 -10.09 -0.98 5.72
N ALA A 137 -9.26 -0.78 4.70
CA ALA A 137 -8.94 -1.82 3.71
C ALA A 137 -8.02 -2.90 4.31
N VAL A 138 -7.02 -2.49 5.10
CA VAL A 138 -6.08 -3.40 5.79
C VAL A 138 -6.79 -4.23 6.85
N ALA A 139 -7.68 -3.63 7.64
CA ALA A 139 -8.49 -4.37 8.62
C ALA A 139 -9.41 -5.42 7.95
N THR A 140 -9.95 -5.12 6.77
CA THR A 140 -10.76 -6.08 6.00
C THR A 140 -9.89 -7.22 5.44
N ALA A 141 -8.68 -6.91 4.94
CA ALA A 141 -7.75 -7.93 4.45
C ALA A 141 -7.24 -8.87 5.56
N ALA A 142 -6.95 -8.34 6.76
CA ALA A 142 -6.50 -9.12 7.90
C ALA A 142 -7.59 -10.07 8.44
N ASN A 143 -8.85 -9.63 8.45
CA ASN A 143 -9.97 -10.43 8.95
C ASN A 143 -10.38 -11.58 7.99
N LEU A 144 -9.96 -11.50 6.72
CA LEU A 144 -10.18 -12.55 5.72
C LEU A 144 -9.09 -13.64 5.71
N GLY A 145 -8.03 -13.48 6.51
CA GLY A 145 -6.96 -14.47 6.70
C GLY A 145 -7.24 -15.51 7.80
N GLY A 146 -8.35 -15.36 8.54
CA GLY A 146 -8.79 -16.38 9.49
C GLY A 146 -9.27 -17.64 8.77
N PRO A 147 -8.89 -18.85 9.22
CA PRO A 147 -9.36 -20.08 8.57
C PRO A 147 -10.89 -20.06 8.60
N ALA A 148 -11.50 -20.14 7.41
CA ALA A 148 -12.93 -20.34 7.29
C ALA A 148 -13.30 -21.63 8.03
N ARG A 149 -13.68 -21.51 9.30
CA ARG A 149 -14.46 -22.53 10.01
C ARG A 149 -15.79 -22.61 9.28
N LEU A 150 -15.97 -23.69 8.54
CA LEU A 150 -17.29 -24.18 8.13
C LEU A 150 -17.57 -25.47 8.94
N PRO A 151 -18.85 -25.76 9.22
CA PRO A 151 -19.29 -26.70 10.27
C PRO A 151 -18.81 -28.14 10.08
#